data_AF-A0A946TLI6-F1
#
_entry.id   AF-A0A946TLI6-F1
#
_cell.length_a   1.000
_cell.length_b   1.000
_cell.length_c   1.000
_cell.angle_alpha   90.00
_cell.angle_beta   90.00
_cell.angle_gamma   90.00
#
_symmetry.space_group_name_H-M   'P 1'
#
loop_
_entity.id
_entity.type
_entity.pdbx_description
1 polymer ?
#
loop_
_entity_poly.entity_id
_entity_poly.type
_entity_poly.pdbx_seq_one_letter_code
_entity_poly.pdbx_strand_id
1 'polypeptide(L)'
;MTDVEIFNQPTELAILNKEQIEKISNRISEYKRGCSIIGHSTSQSSYSLQTMQMISDSPLSRMKQCLAQIDKKYKALQEAYYKIERKKLTVERLREKTDAHSRLTLQENESQIESISISMNTALRQIGMFQNMYDAIKKNNDIPDNWTEKDYEKQEISHMVKACFRIGIQDLSMTGRVSKAFVEYCEQLGIHPQLAESRIRKYLTDTQLKINNNDYVTINEMYSFLDEMNNEFGESYKLALIRIGLDELCSDEFMAQGVTKSQ
;
A
#
# COMPACT_ATOMS: atom_id res chain seq x y z
N MET A 1 -7.26 38.26 8.41
CA MET A 1 -7.36 37.86 9.82
C MET A 1 -6.33 36.78 10.05
N THR A 2 -5.49 36.90 11.07
CA THR A 2 -4.54 35.83 11.44
C THR A 2 -5.31 34.59 11.89
N ASP A 3 -4.72 33.38 11.76
CA ASP A 3 -5.31 32.12 12.26
C ASP A 3 -5.88 32.21 13.68
N VAL A 4 -5.28 33.07 14.51
CA VAL A 4 -5.68 33.33 15.90
C VAL A 4 -7.00 34.10 16.00
N GLU A 5 -7.28 35.02 15.07
CA GLU A 5 -8.52 35.82 15.07
C GLU A 5 -9.74 34.99 14.64
N ILE A 6 -9.55 33.99 13.78
CA ILE A 6 -10.59 33.02 13.39
C ILE A 6 -10.88 32.04 14.54
N PHE A 7 -9.90 31.76 15.41
CA PHE A 7 -10.07 30.86 16.56
C PHE A 7 -10.83 31.49 17.74
N ASN A 8 -10.88 32.83 17.84
CA ASN A 8 -11.56 33.56 18.91
C ASN A 8 -13.05 33.87 18.64
N GLN A 9 -13.57 33.60 17.44
CA GLN A 9 -15.00 33.76 17.13
C GLN A 9 -15.86 32.51 17.47
N PRO A 10 -15.38 31.27 17.28
CA PRO A 10 -16.08 30.05 17.70
C PRO A 10 -16.33 29.97 19.21
N THR A 11 -15.57 30.72 20.01
CA THR A 11 -15.69 30.71 21.48
C THR A 11 -16.94 31.40 22.00
N GLU A 12 -17.66 32.17 21.16
CA GLU A 12 -19.01 32.66 21.49
C GLU A 12 -20.10 31.60 21.25
N LEU A 13 -19.81 30.59 20.42
CA LEU A 13 -20.71 29.46 20.11
C LEU A 13 -20.35 28.17 20.88
N ALA A 14 -19.14 28.09 21.43
CA ALA A 14 -18.61 26.94 22.14
C ALA A 14 -18.63 27.14 23.67
N ILE A 15 -19.02 26.11 24.42
CA ILE A 15 -19.14 26.13 25.90
C ILE A 15 -17.76 25.99 26.59
N LEU A 16 -16.70 26.52 25.99
CA LEU A 16 -15.34 26.43 26.53
C LEU A 16 -15.01 27.66 27.39
N ASN A 17 -14.38 27.43 28.54
CA ASN A 17 -13.94 28.52 29.41
C ASN A 17 -12.66 29.19 28.87
N LYS A 18 -12.37 30.42 29.33
CA LYS A 18 -11.22 31.22 28.83
C LYS A 18 -9.87 30.50 29.01
N GLU A 19 -9.68 29.81 30.12
CA GLU A 19 -8.45 29.04 30.40
C GLU A 19 -8.25 27.87 29.42
N GLN A 20 -9.34 27.17 29.06
CA GLN A 20 -9.32 26.10 28.06
C GLN A 20 -8.92 26.65 26.68
N ILE A 21 -9.47 27.81 26.29
CA ILE A 21 -9.18 28.46 25.01
C ILE A 21 -7.71 28.87 24.94
N GLU A 22 -7.19 29.53 25.98
CA GLU A 22 -5.79 29.95 26.04
C GLU A 22 -4.82 28.77 25.95
N LYS A 23 -5.14 27.67 26.63
CA LYS A 23 -4.36 26.42 26.56
C LYS A 23 -4.33 25.81 25.16
N ILE A 24 -5.43 25.90 24.41
CA ILE A 24 -5.49 25.43 23.02
C ILE A 24 -4.70 26.35 22.10
N SER A 25 -4.92 27.67 22.19
CA SER A 25 -4.24 28.68 21.38
C SER A 25 -2.71 28.62 21.53
N ASN A 26 -2.21 28.42 22.75
CA ASN A 26 -0.77 28.29 23.01
C ASN A 26 -0.12 27.04 22.39
N ARG A 27 -0.91 26.00 22.04
CA ARG A 27 -0.41 24.73 21.50
C ARG A 27 -0.66 24.58 20.00
N ILE A 28 -1.51 25.42 19.41
CA ILE A 28 -1.98 25.26 18.04
C ILE A 28 -0.85 25.31 17.02
N SER A 29 0.17 26.13 17.27
CA SER A 29 1.36 26.25 16.41
C SER A 29 2.15 24.95 16.34
N GLU A 30 2.40 24.30 17.49
CA GLU A 30 3.10 23.02 17.57
C GLU A 30 2.26 21.90 16.93
N TYR A 31 0.94 21.89 17.12
CA TYR A 31 0.06 20.94 16.43
C TYR A 31 0.07 21.14 14.91
N LYS A 32 0.01 22.38 14.40
CA LYS A 32 0.16 22.67 12.97
C LYS A 32 1.52 22.19 12.44
N ARG A 33 2.60 22.40 13.18
CA ARG A 33 3.95 21.88 12.86
C ARG A 33 3.94 20.35 12.76
N GLY A 34 3.42 19.67 13.77
CA GLY A 34 3.34 18.20 13.82
C GLY A 34 2.53 17.62 12.66
N CYS A 35 1.36 18.20 12.35
CA CYS A 35 0.54 17.82 11.21
C CYS A 35 1.23 18.06 9.86
N SER A 36 2.06 19.10 9.74
CA SER A 36 2.86 19.33 8.53
C SER A 36 3.94 18.25 8.36
N ILE A 37 4.58 17.82 9.46
CA ILE A 37 5.64 16.79 9.45
C ILE A 37 5.04 15.41 9.16
N ILE A 38 4.10 14.95 9.99
CA ILE A 38 3.48 13.61 9.94
C ILE A 38 2.05 13.76 9.38
N GLY A 39 1.93 14.37 8.22
CA GLY A 39 0.63 14.67 7.61
C GLY A 39 -0.08 13.46 6.98
N HIS A 40 0.32 12.24 7.31
CA HIS A 40 -0.16 11.01 6.65
C HIS A 40 -0.72 10.07 7.71
N SER A 41 -1.87 9.44 7.44
CA SER A 41 -2.49 8.46 8.36
C SER A 41 -1.67 7.19 8.56
N THR A 42 -0.71 6.92 7.67
CA THR A 42 0.12 5.71 7.68
C THR A 42 1.58 6.13 7.58
N SER A 43 2.41 5.58 8.47
CA SER A 43 3.84 5.88 8.50
C SER A 43 4.58 5.28 7.31
N GLN A 44 5.73 5.86 6.97
CA GLN A 44 6.66 5.34 5.96
C GLN A 44 7.04 3.87 6.20
N SER A 45 7.33 3.55 7.46
CA SER A 45 7.67 2.18 7.89
C SER A 45 6.49 1.23 7.73
N SER A 46 5.28 1.67 8.08
CA SER A 46 4.06 0.87 7.89
C SER A 46 3.77 0.64 6.41
N TYR A 47 3.99 1.63 5.55
CA TYR A 47 3.91 1.42 4.10
C TYR A 47 4.91 0.38 3.62
N SER A 48 6.14 0.43 4.12
CA SER A 48 7.22 -0.47 3.70
C SER A 48 7.04 -1.91 4.18
N LEU A 49 6.51 -2.11 5.39
CA LEU A 49 6.52 -3.43 6.07
C LEU A 49 5.14 -4.02 6.31
N GLN A 50 4.09 -3.21 6.43
CA GLN A 50 2.79 -3.62 6.97
C GLN A 50 1.62 -3.47 5.99
N THR A 51 1.83 -2.89 4.80
CA THR A 51 0.74 -2.83 3.81
C THR A 51 0.59 -4.15 3.07
N MET A 52 -0.67 -4.53 2.79
CA MET A 52 -1.15 -5.88 2.48
C MET A 52 -0.38 -6.70 1.42
N GLN A 53 0.37 -6.07 0.53
CA GLN A 53 1.13 -6.76 -0.53
C GLN A 53 2.65 -6.67 -0.33
N MET A 54 3.17 -6.06 0.73
CA MET A 54 4.62 -6.02 1.00
C MET A 54 5.16 -7.33 1.60
N ILE A 55 4.27 -8.18 2.13
CA ILE A 55 4.56 -9.58 2.47
C ILE A 55 4.56 -10.47 1.21
N SER A 56 4.11 -9.95 0.05
CA SER A 56 4.15 -10.70 -1.20
C SER A 56 5.59 -11.03 -1.58
N ASP A 57 5.82 -12.29 -1.91
CA ASP A 57 7.08 -12.79 -2.44
C ASP A 57 7.27 -12.43 -3.94
N SER A 58 6.35 -11.65 -4.54
CA SER A 58 6.47 -11.11 -5.91
C SER A 58 6.96 -9.64 -5.88
N PRO A 59 8.20 -9.37 -6.35
CA PRO A 59 8.70 -8.01 -6.56
C PRO A 59 7.80 -7.16 -7.47
N LEU A 60 7.30 -7.71 -8.58
CA LEU A 60 6.45 -6.97 -9.50
C LEU A 60 5.08 -6.63 -8.89
N SER A 61 4.55 -7.47 -7.98
CA SER A 61 3.32 -7.16 -7.22
C SER A 61 3.52 -6.01 -6.22
N ARG A 62 4.69 -5.94 -5.56
CA ARG A 62 5.05 -4.78 -4.73
C ARG A 62 5.21 -3.51 -5.57
N MET A 63 5.80 -3.61 -6.77
CA MET A 63 5.90 -2.49 -7.71
C MET A 63 4.52 -2.04 -8.22
N LYS A 64 3.63 -2.97 -8.59
CA LYS A 64 2.23 -2.69 -8.97
C LYS A 64 1.47 -1.96 -7.86
N GLN A 65 1.69 -2.35 -6.60
CA GLN A 65 1.13 -1.64 -5.46
C GLN A 65 1.64 -0.19 -5.37
N CYS A 66 2.94 0.03 -5.56
CA CYS A 66 3.52 1.37 -5.59
C CYS A 66 2.89 2.22 -6.71
N LEU A 67 2.76 1.66 -7.92
CA LEU A 67 2.11 2.34 -9.06
C LEU A 67 0.64 2.70 -8.76
N ALA A 68 -0.11 1.78 -8.17
CA ALA A 68 -1.51 2.03 -7.79
C ALA A 68 -1.64 3.14 -6.74
N GLN A 69 -0.73 3.19 -5.75
CA GLN A 69 -0.69 4.27 -4.79
C GLN A 69 -0.31 5.61 -5.44
N ILE A 70 0.67 5.61 -6.34
CA ILE A 70 1.07 6.80 -7.10
C ILE A 70 -0.12 7.34 -7.90
N ASP A 71 -0.79 6.50 -8.68
CA ASP A 71 -1.96 6.89 -9.49
C ASP A 71 -3.09 7.47 -8.62
N LYS A 72 -3.42 6.81 -7.49
CA LYS A 72 -4.42 7.31 -6.55
C LYS A 72 -4.07 8.70 -6.00
N LYS A 73 -2.81 8.93 -5.66
CA LYS A 73 -2.34 10.22 -5.13
C LYS A 73 -2.25 11.28 -6.22
N TYR A 74 -1.88 10.88 -7.43
CA TYR A 74 -1.83 11.77 -8.59
C TYR A 74 -3.23 12.26 -8.97
N LYS A 75 -4.23 11.39 -9.02
CA LYS A 75 -5.64 11.78 -9.22
C LYS A 75 -6.14 12.74 -8.14
N ALA A 76 -5.84 12.45 -6.87
CA ALA A 76 -6.18 13.35 -5.77
C ALA A 76 -5.50 14.74 -5.90
N LEU A 77 -4.26 14.78 -6.41
CA LEU A 77 -3.54 16.02 -6.68
C LEU A 77 -4.19 16.81 -7.82
N GLN A 78 -4.60 16.15 -8.91
CA GLN A 78 -5.31 16.77 -10.02
C GLN A 78 -6.65 17.37 -9.56
N GLU A 79 -7.44 16.63 -8.80
CA GLU A 79 -8.71 17.10 -8.24
C GLU A 79 -8.50 18.31 -7.32
N ALA A 80 -7.49 18.25 -6.45
CA ALA A 80 -7.13 19.33 -5.54
C ALA A 80 -6.69 20.59 -6.30
N TYR A 81 -5.88 20.44 -7.35
CA TYR A 81 -5.45 21.54 -8.21
C TYR A 81 -6.65 22.29 -8.80
N TYR A 82 -7.56 21.58 -9.48
CA TYR A 82 -8.74 22.23 -10.06
C TYR A 82 -9.67 22.83 -9.00
N LYS A 83 -9.74 22.24 -7.80
CA LYS A 83 -10.50 22.81 -6.69
C LYS A 83 -9.90 24.13 -6.21
N ILE A 84 -8.57 24.22 -6.10
CA ILE A 84 -7.87 25.46 -5.75
C ILE A 84 -8.10 26.51 -6.83
N GLU A 85 -7.91 26.18 -8.10
CA GLU A 85 -8.07 27.15 -9.19
C GLU A 85 -9.50 27.72 -9.25
N ARG A 86 -10.54 26.90 -9.07
CA ARG A 86 -11.93 27.38 -8.95
C ARG A 86 -12.14 28.32 -7.75
N LYS A 87 -11.48 28.03 -6.63
CA LYS A 87 -11.57 28.87 -5.42
C LYS A 87 -10.83 30.19 -5.60
N LYS A 88 -9.64 30.19 -6.23
CA LYS A 88 -8.91 31.42 -6.56
C LYS A 88 -9.75 32.36 -7.42
N LEU A 89 -10.39 31.84 -8.47
CA LEU A 89 -11.31 32.63 -9.32
C LEU A 89 -12.48 33.21 -8.51
N THR A 90 -13.02 32.46 -7.55
CA THR A 90 -14.08 32.95 -6.66
C THR A 90 -13.56 34.05 -5.73
N VAL A 91 -12.37 33.88 -5.15
CA VAL A 91 -11.71 34.88 -4.31
C VAL A 91 -11.49 36.17 -5.08
N GLU A 92 -10.97 36.10 -6.31
CA GLU A 92 -10.77 37.28 -7.17
C GLU A 92 -12.07 38.06 -7.41
N ARG A 93 -13.18 37.35 -7.70
CA ARG A 93 -14.50 37.98 -7.89
C ARG A 93 -15.08 38.62 -6.63
N LEU A 94 -14.74 38.10 -5.46
CA LEU A 94 -15.27 38.58 -4.17
C LEU A 94 -14.41 39.70 -3.56
N ARG A 95 -13.16 39.88 -4.01
CA ARG A 95 -12.25 40.92 -3.50
C ARG A 95 -12.78 42.35 -3.67
N GLU A 96 -13.52 42.61 -4.74
CA GLU A 96 -14.06 43.93 -5.05
C GLU A 96 -15.37 44.23 -4.29
N LYS A 97 -15.98 43.22 -3.65
CA LYS A 97 -17.25 43.38 -2.95
C LYS A 97 -17.03 43.74 -1.49
N THR A 98 -17.75 44.74 -1.00
CA THR A 98 -17.61 45.25 0.38
C THR A 98 -18.61 44.64 1.37
N ASP A 99 -19.53 43.79 0.93
CA ASP A 99 -20.55 43.21 1.79
C ASP A 99 -19.97 42.20 2.79
N ALA A 100 -20.57 42.14 3.99
CA ALA A 100 -20.07 41.31 5.09
C ALA A 100 -20.07 39.81 4.75
N HIS A 101 -21.05 39.35 3.95
CA HIS A 101 -21.14 37.96 3.51
C HIS A 101 -19.99 37.60 2.57
N SER A 102 -19.73 38.42 1.54
CA SER A 102 -18.61 38.24 0.61
C SER A 102 -17.26 38.25 1.32
N ARG A 103 -17.07 39.09 2.35
CA ARG A 103 -15.85 39.08 3.17
C ARG A 103 -15.66 37.78 3.94
N LEU A 104 -16.73 37.24 4.54
CA LEU A 104 -16.68 35.96 5.24
C LEU A 104 -16.40 34.80 4.27
N THR A 105 -17.10 34.77 3.14
CA THR A 105 -16.88 33.75 2.08
C THR A 105 -15.48 33.83 1.49
N LEU A 106 -14.89 35.03 1.39
CA LEU A 106 -13.50 35.21 0.98
C LEU A 106 -12.55 34.56 1.98
N GLN A 107 -12.69 34.84 3.27
CA GLN A 107 -11.86 34.24 4.33
C GLN A 107 -12.01 32.72 4.39
N GLU A 108 -13.24 32.22 4.25
CA GLU A 108 -13.50 30.77 4.19
C GLU A 108 -12.77 30.12 3.01
N ASN A 109 -12.84 30.74 1.83
CA ASN A 109 -12.15 30.21 0.65
C ASN A 109 -10.63 30.27 0.79
N GLU A 110 -10.06 31.34 1.35
CA GLU A 110 -8.62 31.46 1.63
C GLU A 110 -8.15 30.37 2.60
N SER A 111 -8.87 30.16 3.70
CA SER A 111 -8.58 29.08 4.67
C SER A 111 -8.66 27.69 4.02
N GLN A 112 -9.67 27.46 3.18
CA GLN A 112 -9.80 26.19 2.45
C GLN A 112 -8.68 25.99 1.43
N ILE A 113 -8.21 27.05 0.76
CA ILE A 113 -7.06 26.97 -0.16
C ILE A 113 -5.80 26.54 0.61
N GLU A 114 -5.54 27.13 1.77
CA GLU A 114 -4.39 26.76 2.61
C GLU A 114 -4.46 25.27 3.02
N SER A 115 -5.61 24.83 3.53
CA SER A 115 -5.82 23.43 3.94
C SER A 115 -5.65 22.43 2.78
N ILE A 116 -6.18 22.75 1.59
CA ILE A 116 -5.98 21.93 0.39
C ILE A 116 -4.51 21.91 -0.01
N SER A 117 -3.80 23.05 0.07
CA SER A 117 -2.37 23.14 -0.27
C SER A 117 -1.50 22.26 0.63
N ILE A 118 -1.77 22.20 1.92
CA ILE A 118 -1.09 21.28 2.86
C ILE A 118 -1.32 19.83 2.44
N SER A 119 -2.56 19.48 2.07
CA SER A 119 -2.92 18.13 1.62
C SER A 119 -2.22 17.77 0.30
N MET A 120 -2.08 18.72 -0.63
CA MET A 120 -1.33 18.54 -1.88
C MET A 120 0.16 18.28 -1.62
N ASN A 121 0.80 19.06 -0.74
CA ASN A 121 2.21 18.85 -0.36
C ASN A 121 2.42 17.46 0.25
N THR A 122 1.46 17.01 1.04
CA THR A 122 1.45 15.64 1.57
C THR A 122 1.35 14.60 0.46
N ALA A 123 0.44 14.76 -0.50
CA ALA A 123 0.29 13.83 -1.62
C ALA A 123 1.56 13.75 -2.47
N LEU A 124 2.20 14.88 -2.75
CA LEU A 124 3.47 14.95 -3.48
C LEU A 124 4.60 14.20 -2.77
N ARG A 125 4.74 14.37 -1.45
CA ARG A 125 5.73 13.62 -0.66
C ARG A 125 5.48 12.11 -0.73
N GLN A 126 4.22 11.68 -0.67
CA GLN A 126 3.87 10.26 -0.78
C GLN A 126 4.19 9.71 -2.17
N ILE A 127 3.94 10.47 -3.24
CA ILE A 127 4.32 10.07 -4.61
C ILE A 127 5.84 9.83 -4.68
N GLY A 128 6.66 10.78 -4.23
CA GLY A 128 8.12 10.65 -4.28
C GLY A 128 8.64 9.46 -3.45
N MET A 129 8.04 9.22 -2.29
CA MET A 129 8.30 8.03 -1.49
C MET A 129 8.01 6.74 -2.28
N PHE A 130 6.83 6.61 -2.90
CA PHE A 130 6.47 5.39 -3.64
C PHE A 130 7.32 5.21 -4.90
N GLN A 131 7.76 6.31 -5.53
CA GLN A 131 8.74 6.26 -6.62
C GLN A 131 10.08 5.67 -6.13
N ASN A 132 10.61 6.17 -5.01
CA ASN A 132 11.84 5.62 -4.44
C ASN A 132 11.70 4.13 -4.05
N MET A 133 10.55 3.73 -3.51
CA MET A 133 10.27 2.31 -3.19
C MET A 133 10.24 1.47 -4.47
N TYR A 134 9.55 1.94 -5.51
CA TYR A 134 9.48 1.28 -6.81
C TYR A 134 10.88 1.08 -7.40
N ASP A 135 11.70 2.13 -7.45
CA ASP A 135 13.06 2.07 -7.99
C ASP A 135 13.97 1.16 -7.18
N ALA A 136 13.85 1.18 -5.85
CA ALA A 136 14.62 0.29 -4.98
C ALA A 136 14.26 -1.19 -5.18
N ILE A 137 12.95 -1.51 -5.29
CA ILE A 137 12.51 -2.89 -5.55
C ILE A 137 13.02 -3.35 -6.91
N LYS A 138 12.86 -2.52 -7.95
CA LYS A 138 13.31 -2.81 -9.29
C LYS A 138 14.81 -3.10 -9.35
N LYS A 139 15.62 -2.22 -8.75
CA LYS A 139 17.07 -2.35 -8.68
C LYS A 139 17.52 -3.60 -7.92
N ASN A 140 16.94 -3.86 -6.74
CA ASN A 140 17.40 -4.93 -5.86
C ASN A 140 16.92 -6.33 -6.29
N ASN A 141 16.01 -6.42 -7.26
CA ASN A 141 15.52 -7.68 -7.82
C ASN A 141 15.87 -7.84 -9.31
N ASP A 142 16.80 -7.02 -9.82
CA ASP A 142 17.29 -7.05 -11.20
C ASP A 142 16.19 -7.03 -12.27
N ILE A 143 15.14 -6.23 -12.02
CA ILE A 143 13.98 -6.14 -12.92
C ILE A 143 14.30 -5.17 -14.05
N PRO A 144 14.12 -5.57 -15.33
CA PRO A 144 14.43 -4.72 -16.47
C PRO A 144 13.48 -3.51 -16.56
N ASP A 145 13.93 -2.46 -17.25
CA ASP A 145 13.13 -1.24 -17.44
C ASP A 145 11.82 -1.48 -18.19
N ASN A 146 11.83 -2.43 -19.12
CA ASN A 146 10.75 -2.78 -20.02
C ASN A 146 10.05 -4.09 -19.62
N TRP A 147 9.92 -4.36 -18.32
CA TRP A 147 9.13 -5.49 -17.84
C TRP A 147 7.69 -5.42 -18.38
N THR A 148 7.12 -6.58 -18.62
CA THR A 148 5.83 -6.75 -19.29
C THR A 148 4.78 -7.36 -18.37
N GLU A 149 3.51 -7.35 -18.78
CA GLU A 149 2.45 -8.08 -18.07
C GLU A 149 2.75 -9.59 -18.00
N LYS A 150 3.40 -10.15 -19.03
CA LYS A 150 3.83 -11.55 -19.02
C LYS A 150 4.88 -11.85 -17.95
N ASP A 151 5.81 -10.92 -17.70
CA ASP A 151 6.78 -11.04 -16.61
C ASP A 151 6.08 -11.00 -15.23
N TYR A 152 5.05 -10.16 -15.09
CA TYR A 152 4.22 -10.07 -13.90
C TYR A 152 3.48 -11.40 -13.63
N GLU A 153 2.74 -11.92 -14.62
CA GLU A 153 1.96 -13.15 -14.46
C GLU A 153 2.85 -14.36 -14.13
N LYS A 154 4.06 -14.43 -14.70
CA LYS A 154 5.04 -15.46 -14.35
C LYS A 154 5.47 -15.38 -12.88
N GLN A 155 5.67 -14.18 -12.34
CA GLN A 155 5.99 -14.02 -10.91
C GLN A 155 4.80 -14.33 -10.00
N GLU A 156 3.57 -14.11 -10.46
CA GLU A 156 2.37 -14.37 -9.66
C GLU A 156 2.18 -15.85 -9.36
N ILE A 157 2.41 -16.75 -10.33
CA ILE A 157 2.36 -18.20 -10.05
C ILE A 157 3.37 -18.57 -8.96
N SER A 158 4.58 -18.02 -9.04
CA SER A 158 5.60 -18.26 -8.02
C SER A 158 5.17 -17.76 -6.65
N HIS A 159 4.60 -16.56 -6.61
CA HIS A 159 4.07 -15.99 -5.39
C HIS A 159 2.92 -16.82 -4.82
N MET A 160 2.00 -17.32 -5.65
CA MET A 160 0.85 -18.11 -5.21
C MET A 160 1.29 -19.42 -4.53
N VAL A 161 2.27 -20.11 -5.11
CA VAL A 161 2.85 -21.32 -4.49
C VAL A 161 3.47 -20.99 -3.14
N LYS A 162 4.33 -19.97 -3.06
CA LYS A 162 4.97 -19.56 -1.79
C LYS A 162 3.92 -19.13 -0.75
N ALA A 163 2.89 -18.40 -1.15
CA ALA A 163 1.80 -17.98 -0.29
C ALA A 163 1.01 -19.17 0.26
N CYS A 164 0.72 -20.17 -0.58
CA CYS A 164 0.06 -21.41 -0.18
C CYS A 164 0.86 -22.13 0.93
N PHE A 165 2.16 -22.36 0.72
CA PHE A 165 3.01 -23.00 1.73
C PHE A 165 3.17 -22.16 3.00
N ARG A 166 3.21 -20.83 2.89
CA ARG A 166 3.22 -19.93 4.06
C ARG A 166 1.97 -20.06 4.90
N ILE A 167 0.78 -20.16 4.29
CA ILE A 167 -0.48 -20.44 5.01
C ILE A 167 -0.38 -21.78 5.74
N GLY A 168 0.12 -22.83 5.07
CA GLY A 168 0.27 -24.14 5.69
C GLY A 168 1.25 -24.15 6.87
N ILE A 169 2.36 -23.39 6.80
CA ILE A 169 3.28 -23.17 7.94
C ILE A 169 2.53 -22.51 9.10
N GLN A 170 1.76 -21.45 8.83
CA GLN A 170 1.01 -20.72 9.85
C GLN A 170 -0.04 -21.60 10.52
N ASP A 171 -0.81 -22.35 9.73
CA ASP A 171 -1.86 -23.26 10.20
C ASP A 171 -1.28 -24.34 11.13
N LEU A 172 -0.21 -25.01 10.69
CA LEU A 172 0.46 -26.06 11.46
C LEU A 172 1.14 -25.51 12.72
N SER A 173 1.76 -24.33 12.64
CA SER A 173 2.40 -23.70 13.80
C SER A 173 1.39 -23.25 14.85
N MET A 174 0.20 -22.83 14.44
CA MET A 174 -0.85 -22.33 15.34
C MET A 174 -1.72 -23.45 15.91
N THR A 175 -2.10 -24.45 15.09
CA THR A 175 -3.14 -25.42 15.45
C THR A 175 -2.70 -26.89 15.33
N GLY A 176 -1.54 -27.16 14.74
CA GLY A 176 -1.07 -28.51 14.41
C GLY A 176 -1.80 -29.18 13.24
N ARG A 177 -2.77 -28.49 12.62
CA ARG A 177 -3.58 -28.98 11.49
C ARG A 177 -3.60 -27.95 10.37
N VAL A 178 -3.72 -28.40 9.12
CA VAL A 178 -3.92 -27.49 7.98
C VAL A 178 -5.38 -27.04 7.89
N SER A 179 -5.61 -25.79 7.46
CA SER A 179 -6.95 -25.24 7.27
C SER A 179 -7.58 -25.69 5.95
N LYS A 180 -8.90 -25.50 5.83
CA LYS A 180 -9.62 -25.69 4.56
C LYS A 180 -9.07 -24.77 3.46
N ALA A 181 -8.71 -23.53 3.82
CA ALA A 181 -8.16 -22.56 2.88
C ALA A 181 -6.84 -23.05 2.27
N PHE A 182 -5.96 -23.63 3.08
CA PHE A 182 -4.72 -24.25 2.57
C PHE A 182 -5.01 -25.39 1.59
N VAL A 183 -5.94 -26.28 1.94
CA VAL A 183 -6.30 -27.44 1.10
C VAL A 183 -6.88 -26.99 -0.24
N GLU A 184 -7.85 -26.07 -0.23
CA GLU A 184 -8.44 -25.52 -1.45
C GLU A 184 -7.39 -24.82 -2.31
N TYR A 185 -6.45 -24.09 -1.69
CA TYR A 185 -5.40 -23.38 -2.42
C TYR A 185 -4.39 -24.34 -3.06
N CYS A 186 -4.02 -25.43 -2.38
CA CYS A 186 -3.22 -26.51 -2.97
C CYS A 186 -3.91 -27.09 -4.21
N GLU A 187 -5.21 -27.40 -4.12
CA GLU A 187 -5.98 -27.97 -5.24
C GLU A 187 -6.05 -27.01 -6.43
N GLN A 188 -6.26 -25.72 -6.20
CA GLN A 188 -6.24 -24.68 -7.24
C GLN A 188 -4.88 -24.62 -7.97
N LEU A 189 -3.79 -24.88 -7.24
CA LEU A 189 -2.43 -24.93 -7.79
C LEU A 189 -2.04 -26.31 -8.33
N GLY A 190 -2.96 -27.28 -8.36
CA GLY A 190 -2.69 -28.65 -8.80
C GLY A 190 -1.74 -29.43 -7.90
N ILE A 191 -1.54 -28.97 -6.66
CA ILE A 191 -0.67 -29.58 -5.65
C ILE A 191 -1.51 -30.51 -4.79
N HIS A 192 -1.02 -31.74 -4.58
CA HIS A 192 -1.70 -32.68 -3.69
C HIS A 192 -1.56 -32.21 -2.22
N PRO A 193 -2.67 -31.90 -1.49
CA PRO A 193 -2.59 -31.24 -0.18
C PRO A 193 -1.79 -32.00 0.88
N GLN A 194 -1.94 -33.32 0.94
CA GLN A 194 -1.23 -34.19 1.89
C GLN A 194 0.27 -34.25 1.62
N LEU A 195 0.69 -34.16 0.35
CA LEU A 195 2.10 -34.08 -0.02
C LEU A 195 2.68 -32.74 0.42
N ALA A 196 1.98 -31.64 0.15
CA ALA A 196 2.37 -30.31 0.60
C ALA A 196 2.47 -30.21 2.13
N GLU A 197 1.48 -30.72 2.86
CA GLU A 197 1.51 -30.81 4.33
C GLU A 197 2.73 -31.58 4.83
N SER A 198 3.05 -32.72 4.20
CA SER A 198 4.23 -33.52 4.58
C SER A 198 5.54 -32.74 4.44
N ARG A 199 5.69 -31.94 3.37
CA ARG A 199 6.86 -31.06 3.18
C ARG A 199 6.97 -30.02 4.28
N ILE A 200 5.85 -29.38 4.65
CA ILE A 200 5.83 -28.38 5.71
C ILE A 200 6.15 -29.00 7.07
N ARG A 201 5.58 -30.17 7.39
CA ARG A 201 5.89 -30.88 8.64
C ARG A 201 7.37 -31.24 8.75
N LYS A 202 7.99 -31.64 7.64
CA LYS A 202 9.43 -31.89 7.60
C LYS A 202 10.21 -30.60 7.91
N TYR A 203 9.91 -29.51 7.21
CA TYR A 203 10.54 -28.20 7.46
C TYR A 203 10.43 -27.75 8.93
N LEU A 204 9.24 -27.86 9.53
CA LEU A 204 9.02 -27.52 10.94
C LEU A 204 9.85 -28.41 11.89
N THR A 205 9.94 -29.71 11.58
CA THR A 205 10.73 -30.66 12.37
C THR A 205 12.23 -30.34 12.29
N ASP A 206 12.73 -30.12 11.09
CA ASP A 206 14.15 -29.78 10.84
C ASP A 206 14.51 -28.44 11.52
N THR A 207 13.61 -27.46 11.46
CA THR A 207 13.77 -26.17 12.14
C THR A 207 13.80 -26.35 13.67
N GLN A 208 12.91 -27.17 14.23
CA GLN A 208 12.90 -27.45 15.67
C GLN A 208 14.18 -28.14 16.13
N LEU A 209 14.75 -29.04 15.32
CA LEU A 209 16.04 -29.67 15.62
C LEU A 209 17.17 -28.65 15.71
N LYS A 210 17.26 -27.70 14.77
CA LYS A 210 18.22 -26.59 14.82
C LYS A 210 18.07 -25.75 16.09
N ILE A 211 16.84 -25.37 16.43
CA ILE A 211 16.55 -24.60 17.66
C ILE A 211 17.00 -25.37 18.89
N ASN A 212 16.70 -26.68 18.98
CA ASN A 212 17.11 -27.53 20.10
C ASN A 212 18.63 -27.65 20.23
N ASN A 213 19.36 -27.54 19.11
CA ASN A 213 20.82 -27.55 19.06
C ASN A 213 21.43 -26.17 19.40
N ASN A 214 20.63 -25.16 19.72
CA ASN A 214 21.01 -23.75 19.91
C ASN A 214 21.58 -23.08 18.64
N ASP A 215 21.19 -23.56 17.45
CA ASP A 215 21.50 -22.88 16.20
C ASP A 215 20.67 -21.59 16.05
N TYR A 216 21.24 -20.57 15.43
CA TYR A 216 20.55 -19.31 15.17
C TYR A 216 19.64 -19.42 13.95
N VAL A 217 18.33 -19.51 14.18
CA VAL A 217 17.33 -19.61 13.10
C VAL A 217 16.84 -18.23 12.67
N THR A 218 16.81 -17.98 11.35
CA THR A 218 16.35 -16.71 10.78
C THR A 218 15.18 -16.88 9.82
N ILE A 219 14.48 -15.78 9.52
CA ILE A 219 13.40 -15.76 8.54
C ILE A 219 13.86 -16.17 7.13
N ASN A 220 15.14 -16.03 6.81
CA ASN A 220 15.71 -16.42 5.53
C ASN A 220 15.62 -17.93 5.27
N GLU A 221 15.62 -18.75 6.32
CA GLU A 221 15.43 -20.20 6.19
C GLU A 221 14.01 -20.52 5.71
N MET A 222 13.01 -19.77 6.21
CA MET A 222 11.65 -19.89 5.71
C MET A 222 11.57 -19.43 4.25
N TYR A 223 12.21 -18.32 3.88
CA TYR A 223 12.23 -17.88 2.48
C TYR A 223 12.88 -18.93 1.56
N SER A 224 13.98 -19.54 2.00
CA SER A 224 14.66 -20.62 1.27
C SER A 224 13.74 -21.83 1.09
N PHE A 225 13.03 -22.25 2.15
CA PHE A 225 12.03 -23.32 2.05
C PHE A 225 10.91 -22.98 1.06
N LEU A 226 10.38 -21.75 1.09
CA LEU A 226 9.34 -21.33 0.14
C LEU A 226 9.86 -21.34 -1.31
N ASP A 227 11.11 -20.94 -1.54
CA ASP A 227 11.75 -21.02 -2.85
C ASP A 227 11.91 -22.48 -3.33
N GLU A 228 12.27 -23.41 -2.43
CA GLU A 228 12.32 -24.84 -2.73
C GLU A 228 10.96 -25.40 -3.12
N MET A 229 9.89 -25.02 -2.40
CA MET A 229 8.52 -25.44 -2.74
C MET A 229 8.05 -24.89 -4.08
N ASN A 230 8.43 -23.65 -4.40
CA ASN A 230 8.18 -23.11 -5.74
C ASN A 230 8.93 -23.90 -6.82
N ASN A 231 10.17 -24.32 -6.58
CA ASN A 231 10.93 -25.12 -7.54
C ASN A 231 10.32 -26.52 -7.74
N GLU A 232 9.76 -27.12 -6.68
CA GLU A 232 9.11 -28.45 -6.74
C GLU A 232 7.72 -28.37 -7.41
N PHE A 233 6.92 -27.36 -7.09
CA PHE A 233 5.49 -27.30 -7.42
C PHE A 233 5.08 -26.19 -8.40
N GLY A 234 6.03 -25.36 -8.87
CA GLY A 234 5.75 -24.17 -9.69
C GLY A 234 4.99 -24.46 -10.99
N GLU A 235 5.07 -25.68 -11.51
CA GLU A 235 4.40 -26.12 -12.74
C GLU A 235 3.17 -27.01 -12.48
N SER A 236 2.86 -27.33 -11.21
CA SER A 236 1.75 -28.22 -10.84
C SER A 236 0.38 -27.67 -11.26
N TYR A 237 0.25 -26.35 -11.38
CA TYR A 237 -1.00 -25.69 -11.79
C TYR A 237 -1.50 -26.16 -13.16
N LYS A 238 -0.62 -26.65 -14.03
CA LYS A 238 -1.00 -27.25 -15.32
C LYS A 238 -1.94 -28.44 -15.16
N LEU A 239 -1.80 -29.22 -14.09
CA LEU A 239 -2.71 -30.32 -13.78
C LEU A 239 -4.12 -29.80 -13.43
N ALA A 240 -4.19 -28.68 -12.72
CA ALA A 240 -5.47 -28.03 -12.42
C ALA A 240 -6.11 -27.43 -13.68
N LEU A 241 -5.33 -26.80 -14.57
CA LEU A 241 -5.82 -26.29 -15.85
C LEU A 241 -6.43 -27.39 -16.72
N ILE A 242 -5.75 -28.52 -16.85
CA ILE A 242 -6.27 -29.71 -17.58
C ILE A 242 -7.62 -30.15 -17.00
N ARG A 243 -7.75 -30.16 -15.68
CA ARG A 243 -8.99 -30.57 -15.00
C ARG A 243 -10.14 -29.58 -15.23
N ILE A 244 -9.85 -28.29 -15.26
CA ILE A 244 -10.84 -27.21 -15.46
C ILE A 244 -11.20 -27.05 -16.94
N GLY A 245 -10.32 -27.48 -17.85
CA GLY A 245 -10.49 -27.36 -19.29
C GLY A 245 -9.98 -26.02 -19.86
N LEU A 246 -8.92 -25.48 -19.26
CA LEU A 246 -8.22 -24.28 -19.76
C LEU A 246 -6.89 -24.68 -20.40
N ASP A 247 -6.63 -24.17 -21.60
CA ASP A 247 -5.38 -24.42 -22.33
C ASP A 247 -4.22 -23.58 -21.78
N GLU A 248 -4.51 -22.34 -21.38
CA GLU A 248 -3.54 -21.39 -20.84
C GLU A 248 -4.13 -20.64 -19.64
N LEU A 249 -3.25 -20.20 -18.73
CA LEU A 249 -3.66 -19.45 -17.53
C LEU A 249 -4.03 -18.00 -17.86
N CYS A 250 -3.36 -17.43 -18.87
CA CYS A 250 -3.53 -16.05 -19.28
C CYS A 250 -3.86 -15.99 -20.77
N SER A 251 -4.56 -14.95 -21.19
CA SER A 251 -4.84 -14.70 -22.61
C SER A 251 -3.79 -13.73 -23.16
N ASP A 252 -2.69 -14.28 -23.71
CA ASP A 252 -1.55 -13.52 -24.23
C ASP A 252 -1.98 -12.43 -25.25
N GLU A 253 -3.05 -12.67 -26.01
CA GLU A 253 -3.62 -11.74 -27.00
C GLU A 253 -4.17 -10.42 -26.41
N PHE A 254 -4.53 -10.40 -25.13
CA PHE A 254 -5.06 -9.22 -24.44
C PHE A 254 -4.04 -8.53 -23.52
N MET A 255 -2.83 -9.08 -23.41
CA MET A 255 -1.79 -8.50 -22.56
C MET A 255 -1.23 -7.20 -23.16
N ALA A 256 -0.96 -6.22 -22.30
CA ALA A 256 -0.36 -4.97 -22.71
C ALA A 256 1.11 -5.16 -23.15
N GLN A 257 1.44 -4.71 -24.36
CA GLN A 257 2.81 -4.73 -24.89
C GLN A 257 3.70 -3.57 -24.38
N GLY A 258 3.25 -2.83 -23.37
CA GLY A 258 4.02 -1.74 -22.76
C GLY A 258 4.06 -0.42 -23.54
N VAL A 259 3.32 -0.29 -24.66
CA VAL A 259 3.27 0.95 -25.45
C VAL A 259 2.10 1.82 -24.99
N THR A 260 2.40 2.95 -24.36
CA THR A 260 1.39 4.00 -24.13
C THR A 260 1.19 4.81 -25.40
N LYS A 261 -0.06 5.16 -25.73
CA LYS A 261 -0.31 6.16 -26.79
C LYS A 261 0.39 7.45 -26.40
N SER A 262 1.12 8.06 -27.33
CA SER A 262 1.64 9.41 -27.14
C SER A 262 0.48 10.33 -26.76
N GLN A 263 0.55 10.92 -25.58
CA GLN A 263 -0.38 11.97 -25.15
C GLN A 263 -0.08 13.26 -25.90
#